data_AF-A0A1V8UAB5-F1
#
_entry.id   AF-A0A1V8UAB5-F1
#
_cell.length_a   1.000
_cell.length_b   1.000
_cell.length_c   1.000
_cell.angle_alpha   90.00
_cell.angle_beta   90.00
_cell.angle_gamma   90.00
#
_symmetry.space_group_name_H-M   'P 1'
#
loop_
_entity.id
_entity.type
_entity.pdbx_description
1 polymer ?
#
loop_
_entity_poly.entity_id
_entity_poly.type
_entity_poly.pdbx_seq_one_letter_code
_entity_poly.pdbx_strand_id
1 'polypeptide(L)'
;MDRALLISVSILRVVLPTGLIFLGGLASCLSLWVIPIIMLPSNTSRSKIDQFKETFRRGGVFLQPTSQALALLTASMGILCYKHPDPAMVARASWYMAAMATVFQVAWYEALFIFPIHDKVAAMEKDFSKPGDQMLDEKDQKRLDDLIRSWQLRQSVRAALPFVAGCITLAALL
;
A
#
# COMPACT_ATOMS: atom_id res chain seq x y z
N MET A 1 26.02 -12.59 22.32
CA MET A 1 25.13 -12.33 21.17
C MET A 1 25.87 -12.79 19.92
N ASP A 2 25.31 -13.72 19.17
CA ASP A 2 26.03 -14.37 18.06
C ASP A 2 26.35 -13.39 16.92
N ARG A 3 27.52 -13.55 16.29
CA ARG A 3 27.96 -12.73 15.12
C ARG A 3 26.89 -12.68 14.02
N ALA A 4 26.16 -13.77 13.80
CA ALA A 4 25.07 -13.84 12.84
C ALA A 4 23.92 -12.87 13.16
N LEU A 5 23.62 -12.66 14.45
CA LEU A 5 22.55 -11.76 14.89
C LEU A 5 22.94 -10.29 14.65
N LEU A 6 24.21 -9.94 14.92
CA LEU A 6 24.74 -8.59 14.68
C LEU A 6 24.74 -8.22 13.20
N ILE A 7 25.13 -9.16 12.33
CA ILE A 7 25.09 -8.95 10.87
C ILE A 7 23.63 -8.79 10.40
N SER A 8 22.72 -9.62 10.91
CA SER A 8 21.29 -9.56 10.55
C SER A 8 20.66 -8.23 10.94
N VAL A 9 20.96 -7.72 12.14
CA VAL A 9 20.51 -6.40 12.61
C VAL A 9 21.05 -5.31 11.69
N SER A 10 22.34 -5.30 11.36
CA SER A 10 22.93 -4.29 10.46
C SER A 10 22.32 -4.28 9.07
N ILE A 11 22.02 -5.46 8.50
CA ILE A 11 21.34 -5.57 7.20
C ILE A 11 19.90 -5.04 7.29
N LEU A 12 19.14 -5.46 8.30
CA LEU A 12 17.75 -5.03 8.49
C LEU A 12 17.62 -3.52 8.66
N ARG A 13 18.60 -2.88 9.33
CA ARG A 13 18.63 -1.43 9.50
C ARG A 13 18.63 -0.66 8.18
N VAL A 14 19.23 -1.20 7.12
CA VAL A 14 19.28 -0.57 5.80
C VAL A 14 18.11 -1.02 4.92
N VAL A 15 17.76 -2.31 4.96
CA VAL A 15 16.70 -2.90 4.13
C VAL A 15 15.32 -2.36 4.49
N LEU A 16 15.03 -2.12 5.78
CA LEU A 16 13.73 -1.62 6.22
C LEU A 16 13.39 -0.23 5.66
N PRO A 17 14.20 0.83 5.87
CA PRO A 17 13.87 2.16 5.36
C PRO A 17 13.84 2.20 3.84
N THR A 18 14.80 1.55 3.17
CA THR A 18 14.83 1.49 1.70
C THR A 18 13.62 0.74 1.14
N GLY A 19 13.28 -0.41 1.70
CA GLY A 19 12.12 -1.21 1.30
C GLY A 19 10.78 -0.49 1.53
N LEU A 20 10.62 0.18 2.68
CA LEU A 20 9.41 0.93 3.01
C LEU A 20 9.21 2.17 2.11
N ILE A 21 10.28 2.93 1.86
CA ILE A 21 10.24 4.08 0.92
C ILE A 21 9.93 3.60 -0.50
N PHE A 22 10.60 2.54 -0.95
CA PHE A 22 10.38 1.98 -2.28
C PHE A 22 8.94 1.48 -2.46
N LEU A 23 8.39 0.79 -1.44
CA LEU A 23 7.00 0.34 -1.44
C LEU A 23 6.02 1.53 -1.52
N GLY A 24 6.27 2.60 -0.76
CA GLY A 24 5.49 3.84 -0.80
C GLY A 24 5.54 4.51 -2.18
N GLY A 25 6.72 4.55 -2.80
CA GLY A 25 6.89 5.03 -4.18
C GLY A 25 6.11 4.20 -5.21
N LEU A 26 6.26 2.87 -5.18
CA LEU A 26 5.53 1.97 -6.07
C LEU A 26 4.01 2.09 -5.90
N ALA A 27 3.53 2.15 -4.65
CA ALA A 27 2.11 2.32 -4.37
C ALA A 27 1.59 3.68 -4.87
N SER A 28 2.40 4.73 -4.81
CA SER A 28 2.06 6.07 -5.32
C SER A 28 1.97 6.08 -6.85
N CYS A 29 2.78 5.29 -7.55
CA CYS A 29 2.70 5.16 -9.02
C CYS A 29 1.33 4.65 -9.49
N LEU A 30 0.67 3.78 -8.71
CA LEU A 30 -0.69 3.33 -9.03
C LEU A 30 -1.68 4.50 -9.04
N SER A 31 -1.60 5.38 -8.03
CA SER A 31 -2.49 6.55 -7.95
C SER A 31 -2.12 7.67 -8.92
N LEU A 32 -0.82 7.92 -9.14
CA LEU A 32 -0.35 9.08 -9.91
C LEU A 32 -0.27 8.81 -11.41
N TRP A 33 -0.09 7.57 -11.83
CA TRP A 33 0.09 7.21 -13.24
C TRP A 33 -0.99 6.27 -13.75
N VAL A 34 -1.23 5.15 -13.07
CA VAL A 34 -2.15 4.11 -13.57
C VAL A 34 -3.59 4.60 -13.58
N ILE A 35 -4.06 5.23 -12.50
CA ILE A 35 -5.45 5.72 -12.43
C ILE A 35 -5.74 6.82 -13.47
N PRO A 36 -4.90 7.85 -13.67
CA PRO A 36 -5.10 8.82 -14.74
C PRO A 36 -5.19 8.20 -16.14
N ILE A 37 -4.43 7.14 -16.42
CA ILE A 37 -4.50 6.40 -17.69
C ILE A 37 -5.85 5.68 -17.82
N ILE A 38 -6.33 5.04 -16.74
CA ILE A 38 -7.65 4.40 -16.71
C ILE A 38 -8.75 5.44 -16.95
N MET A 39 -8.62 6.63 -16.36
CA MET A 39 -9.62 7.70 -16.42
C MET A 39 -9.65 8.49 -17.73
N LEU A 40 -8.82 8.14 -18.73
CA LEU A 40 -8.80 8.84 -20.02
C LEU A 40 -10.19 8.84 -20.70
N PRO A 41 -10.62 9.95 -21.32
CA PRO A 41 -11.93 10.04 -21.97
C PRO A 41 -12.14 9.05 -23.12
N SER A 42 -11.05 8.57 -23.73
CA SER A 42 -11.06 7.57 -24.79
C SER A 42 -11.39 6.16 -24.32
N ASN A 43 -11.35 5.89 -23.01
CA ASN A 43 -11.63 4.57 -22.46
C ASN A 43 -13.12 4.36 -22.24
N THR A 44 -13.62 3.22 -22.69
CA THR A 44 -14.99 2.78 -22.44
C THR A 44 -15.20 2.38 -20.98
N SER A 45 -16.42 2.48 -20.45
CA SER A 45 -16.73 2.13 -19.06
C SER A 45 -16.32 0.68 -18.73
N ARG A 46 -16.51 -0.24 -19.68
CA ARG A 46 -16.06 -1.63 -19.54
C ARG A 46 -14.53 -1.74 -19.45
N SER A 47 -13.81 -1.05 -20.34
CA SER A 47 -12.34 -0.99 -20.30
C SER A 47 -11.82 -0.41 -18.97
N LYS A 48 -12.47 0.64 -18.45
CA LYS A 48 -12.14 1.24 -17.15
C LYS A 48 -12.27 0.22 -16.01
N ILE A 49 -13.39 -0.52 -15.97
CA ILE A 49 -13.65 -1.56 -14.96
C ILE A 49 -12.60 -2.67 -15.05
N ASP A 50 -12.30 -3.17 -16.25
CA ASP A 50 -11.34 -4.25 -16.46
C ASP A 50 -9.92 -3.84 -16.07
N GLN A 51 -9.47 -2.66 -16.51
CA GLN A 51 -8.15 -2.14 -16.14
C GLN A 51 -8.04 -1.88 -14.64
N PHE A 52 -9.10 -1.38 -14.00
CA PHE A 52 -9.12 -1.15 -12.55
C PHE A 52 -9.06 -2.48 -11.77
N LYS A 53 -9.84 -3.49 -12.16
CA LYS A 53 -9.82 -4.83 -11.57
C LYS A 53 -8.44 -5.48 -11.71
N GLU A 54 -7.82 -5.39 -12.89
CA GLU A 54 -6.49 -5.95 -13.10
C GLU A 54 -5.41 -5.21 -12.28
N THR A 55 -5.50 -3.88 -12.19
CA THR A 55 -4.63 -3.07 -11.34
C THR A 55 -4.77 -3.48 -9.87
N PHE A 56 -6.01 -3.64 -9.40
CA PHE A 56 -6.31 -4.07 -8.04
C PHE A 56 -5.79 -5.50 -7.79
N ARG A 57 -6.01 -6.44 -8.72
CA ARG A 57 -5.53 -7.83 -8.62
C ARG A 57 -4.00 -7.88 -8.51
N ARG A 58 -3.28 -7.17 -9.38
CA ARG A 58 -1.80 -7.09 -9.31
C ARG A 58 -1.35 -6.42 -8.02
N GLY A 59 -2.03 -5.36 -7.61
CA GLY A 59 -1.76 -4.69 -6.33
C GLY A 59 -1.93 -5.62 -5.13
N GLY A 60 -3.02 -6.40 -5.09
CA GLY A 60 -3.28 -7.37 -4.03
C GLY A 60 -2.28 -8.52 -4.00
N VAL A 61 -1.86 -9.02 -5.16
CA VAL A 61 -0.89 -10.13 -5.25
C VAL A 61 0.52 -9.71 -4.80
N PHE A 62 0.97 -8.49 -5.13
CA PHE A 62 2.36 -8.09 -4.88
C PHE A 62 2.54 -7.10 -3.73
N LEU A 63 1.71 -6.06 -3.62
CA LEU A 63 1.91 -5.00 -2.62
C LEU A 63 1.45 -5.42 -1.22
N GLN A 64 0.39 -6.20 -1.10
CA GLN A 64 -0.18 -6.55 0.19
C GLN A 64 0.71 -7.55 0.99
N PRO A 65 1.19 -8.66 0.41
CA PRO A 65 2.10 -9.56 1.13
C PRO A 65 3.44 -8.89 1.47
N THR A 66 3.96 -8.07 0.55
CA THR A 66 5.21 -7.34 0.78
C THR A 66 5.07 -6.31 1.91
N SER A 67 3.94 -5.59 1.97
CA SER A 67 3.63 -4.66 3.06
C SER A 67 3.54 -5.39 4.41
N GLN A 68 2.86 -6.54 4.46
CA GLN A 68 2.76 -7.37 5.67
C GLN A 68 4.12 -7.92 6.12
N ALA A 69 4.94 -8.41 5.19
CA ALA A 69 6.29 -8.88 5.48
C ALA A 69 7.16 -7.75 6.06
N LEU A 70 7.13 -6.55 5.46
CA LEU A 70 7.86 -5.39 5.97
C LEU A 70 7.37 -4.94 7.35
N ALA A 71 6.07 -5.03 7.62
CA ALA A 71 5.51 -4.75 8.95
C ALA A 71 6.07 -5.73 10.01
N LEU A 72 6.05 -7.03 9.71
CA LEU A 72 6.58 -8.06 10.61
C LEU A 72 8.08 -7.89 10.86
N LEU A 73 8.85 -7.55 9.82
CA LEU A 73 10.28 -7.26 9.96
C LEU A 73 10.52 -6.01 10.82
N THR A 74 9.71 -4.97 10.65
CA THR A 74 9.79 -3.74 11.47
C THR A 74 9.50 -4.03 12.94
N ALA A 75 8.47 -4.82 13.25
CA ALA A 75 8.16 -5.26 14.61
C ALA A 75 9.29 -6.09 15.22
N SER A 76 9.82 -7.04 14.44
CA SER A 76 10.93 -7.89 14.87
C SER A 76 12.17 -7.05 15.18
N MET A 77 12.45 -6.03 14.38
CA MET A 77 13.55 -5.10 14.59
C MET A 77 13.39 -4.29 15.87
N GLY A 78 12.18 -3.79 16.17
CA GLY A 78 11.89 -3.10 17.42
C GLY A 78 12.17 -3.98 18.65
N ILE A 79 11.75 -5.25 18.61
CA ILE A 79 12.00 -6.22 19.69
C ILE A 79 13.50 -6.53 19.83
N LEU A 80 14.21 -6.71 18.72
CA LEU A 80 15.65 -6.96 18.72
C LEU A 80 16.44 -5.78 19.28
N CYS A 81 16.07 -4.54 18.91
CA CYS A 81 16.65 -3.33 19.47
C CYS A 81 16.38 -3.20 20.97
N TYR A 82 15.17 -3.52 21.43
CA TYR A 82 14.81 -3.46 22.85
C TYR A 82 15.59 -4.46 23.71
N LYS A 83 15.84 -5.66 23.18
CA LYS A 83 16.63 -6.71 23.87
C LYS A 83 18.15 -6.56 23.69
N HIS A 84 18.60 -5.53 22.99
CA HIS A 84 20.02 -5.34 22.72
C HIS A 84 20.77 -4.91 23.99
N PRO A 85 21.98 -5.42 24.27
CA PRO A 85 22.76 -5.04 25.44
C PRO A 85 23.33 -3.60 25.39
N ASP A 86 23.12 -2.87 24.29
CA ASP A 86 23.64 -1.51 24.09
C ASP A 86 22.51 -0.50 24.33
N PRO A 87 22.63 0.41 25.32
CA PRO A 87 21.62 1.43 25.60
C PRO A 87 21.28 2.31 24.39
N ALA A 88 22.23 2.58 23.51
CA ALA A 88 21.99 3.37 22.29
C ALA A 88 21.06 2.64 21.32
N MET A 89 21.14 1.31 21.26
CA MET A 89 20.27 0.48 20.43
C MET A 89 18.87 0.32 21.05
N VAL A 90 18.79 0.28 22.38
CA VAL A 90 17.50 0.26 23.10
C VAL A 90 16.73 1.56 22.87
N ALA A 91 17.39 2.72 22.91
CA ALA A 91 16.76 4.00 22.60
C ALA A 91 16.15 4.02 21.19
N ARG A 92 16.79 3.35 20.23
CA ARG A 92 16.33 3.21 18.85
C ARG A 92 15.08 2.34 18.68
N ALA A 93 14.77 1.47 19.64
CA ALA A 93 13.56 0.63 19.60
C ALA A 93 12.28 1.46 19.50
N SER A 94 12.24 2.63 20.14
CA SER A 94 11.09 3.54 20.11
C SER A 94 10.72 3.97 18.68
N TRP A 95 11.71 4.25 17.83
CA TRP A 95 11.51 4.61 16.42
C TRP A 95 10.96 3.44 15.60
N TYR A 96 11.48 2.22 15.79
CA TYR A 96 10.96 1.04 15.11
C TYR A 96 9.54 0.69 15.57
N MET A 97 9.21 0.90 16.85
CA MET A 97 7.85 0.73 17.36
C MET A 97 6.89 1.80 16.82
N ALA A 98 7.35 3.05 16.69
CA ALA A 98 6.58 4.11 16.04
C ALA A 98 6.31 3.80 14.55
N ALA A 99 7.31 3.30 13.82
CA ALA A 99 7.16 2.86 12.44
C ALA A 99 6.25 1.63 12.33
N MET A 100 6.28 0.71 13.29
CA MET A 100 5.34 -0.41 13.32
C MET A 100 3.90 0.09 13.51
N ALA A 101 3.69 1.08 14.38
CA ALA A 101 2.35 1.64 14.62
C ALA A 101 1.76 2.31 13.37
N THR A 102 2.58 2.88 12.48
CA THR A 102 2.10 3.46 11.22
C THR A 102 1.75 2.37 10.19
N VAL A 103 2.57 1.33 10.05
CA VAL A 103 2.33 0.25 9.08
C VAL A 103 1.20 -0.69 9.52
N PHE A 104 1.06 -0.95 10.83
CA PHE A 104 -0.01 -1.80 11.36
C PHE A 104 -1.41 -1.29 10.99
N GLN A 105 -1.56 0.03 10.85
CA GLN A 105 -2.85 0.62 10.50
C GLN A 105 -3.29 0.34 9.06
N VAL A 106 -2.35 -0.03 8.18
CA VAL A 106 -2.63 -0.28 6.76
C VAL A 106 -3.63 -1.42 6.57
N ALA A 107 -3.53 -2.50 7.36
CA ALA A 107 -4.35 -3.70 7.17
C ALA A 107 -5.85 -3.46 7.38
N TRP A 108 -6.22 -2.77 8.46
CA TRP A 108 -7.63 -2.45 8.72
C TRP A 108 -8.14 -1.33 7.80
N TYR A 109 -7.27 -0.38 7.43
CA TYR A 109 -7.60 0.67 6.47
C TYR A 109 -7.97 0.08 5.10
N GLU A 110 -7.20 -0.89 4.60
CA GLU A 110 -7.47 -1.59 3.35
C GLU A 110 -8.85 -2.27 3.37
N ALA A 111 -9.14 -3.00 4.46
CA ALA A 111 -10.40 -3.73 4.63
C ALA A 111 -11.64 -2.80 4.64
N LEU A 112 -11.55 -1.64 5.27
CA LEU A 112 -12.69 -0.73 5.41
C LEU A 112 -12.87 0.22 4.22
N PHE A 113 -11.78 0.61 3.56
CA PHE A 113 -11.82 1.73 2.62
C PHE A 113 -11.40 1.39 1.19
N ILE A 114 -10.54 0.38 1.01
CA ILE A 114 -10.00 0.02 -0.31
C ILE A 114 -10.81 -1.11 -0.94
N PHE A 115 -11.01 -2.22 -0.20
CA PHE A 115 -11.71 -3.41 -0.72
C PHE A 115 -13.18 -3.14 -1.08
N PRO A 116 -13.97 -2.38 -0.29
CA PRO A 116 -15.36 -2.12 -0.65
C PRO A 116 -15.54 -1.31 -1.94
N ILE A 117 -14.52 -0.55 -2.37
CA ILE A 117 -14.58 0.16 -3.65
C ILE A 117 -14.37 -0.80 -4.81
N HIS A 118 -13.42 -1.72 -4.69
CA HIS A 118 -13.22 -2.78 -5.67
C HIS A 118 -14.49 -3.59 -5.89
N ASP A 119 -15.15 -4.01 -4.82
CA ASP A 119 -16.37 -4.82 -4.93
C ASP A 119 -17.52 -4.03 -5.58
N LYS A 120 -17.62 -2.73 -5.31
CA LYS A 120 -18.60 -1.85 -5.98
C LYS A 120 -18.31 -1.68 -7.47
N VAL A 121 -17.04 -1.51 -7.85
CA VAL A 121 -16.64 -1.40 -9.26
C VAL A 121 -16.83 -2.73 -9.99
N ALA A 122 -16.53 -3.86 -9.35
CA ALA A 122 -16.78 -5.18 -9.91
C ALA A 122 -18.28 -5.48 -10.06
N ALA A 123 -19.12 -4.99 -9.15
CA ALA A 123 -20.58 -5.15 -9.24
C ALA A 123 -21.18 -4.40 -10.44
N MET A 124 -20.59 -3.26 -10.86
CA MET A 124 -21.05 -2.48 -12.02
C MET A 124 -20.93 -3.23 -13.35
N GLU A 125 -20.16 -4.33 -13.40
CA GLU A 125 -20.12 -5.20 -14.58
C GLU A 125 -21.48 -5.87 -14.87
N LYS A 126 -22.37 -5.93 -13.88
CA LYS A 126 -23.74 -6.46 -14.03
C LYS A 126 -24.73 -5.42 -14.54
N ASP A 127 -24.37 -4.14 -14.52
CA ASP A 127 -25.24 -3.03 -14.92
C ASP A 127 -25.24 -2.81 -16.45
N PHE A 128 -24.44 -3.57 -17.19
CA PHE A 128 -24.48 -3.57 -18.66
C PHE A 128 -25.75 -4.25 -19.15
N SER A 129 -26.61 -3.48 -19.83
CA SER A 129 -27.94 -3.92 -20.27
C SER A 129 -27.89 -5.06 -21.29
N LYS A 130 -26.85 -5.12 -22.13
CA LYS A 130 -26.69 -6.16 -23.15
C LYS A 130 -25.28 -6.76 -23.16
N PRO A 131 -25.14 -8.05 -23.52
CA PRO A 131 -23.86 -8.65 -23.85
C PRO A 131 -23.21 -7.88 -25.01
N GLY A 132 -22.07 -7.22 -24.75
CA GLY A 132 -21.35 -6.41 -25.74
C GLY A 132 -21.46 -4.90 -25.54
N ASP A 133 -22.30 -4.43 -24.61
CA ASP A 133 -22.30 -3.01 -24.23
C ASP A 133 -20.94 -2.64 -23.63
N GLN A 134 -20.38 -1.55 -24.14
CA GLN A 134 -19.08 -1.03 -23.70
C GLN A 134 -19.21 0.21 -22.81
N MET A 135 -20.36 0.87 -22.85
CA MET A 135 -20.65 2.08 -22.09
C MET A 135 -21.81 1.85 -21.14
N LEU A 136 -21.68 2.41 -19.94
CA LEU A 136 -22.75 2.52 -18.96
C LEU A 136 -23.57 3.79 -19.27
N ASP A 137 -24.78 3.86 -18.71
CA ASP A 137 -25.55 5.10 -18.70
C ASP A 137 -24.75 6.22 -18.01
N GLU A 138 -25.00 7.47 -18.41
CA GLU A 138 -24.25 8.65 -17.95
C GLU A 138 -24.16 8.74 -16.41
N LYS A 139 -25.25 8.37 -15.72
CA LYS A 139 -25.32 8.32 -14.26
C LYS A 139 -24.35 7.30 -13.66
N ASP A 140 -24.29 6.10 -14.24
CA ASP A 140 -23.44 5.02 -13.75
C ASP A 140 -21.98 5.19 -14.18
N GLN A 141 -21.74 5.83 -15.33
CA GLN A 141 -20.41 6.27 -15.73
C GLN A 141 -19.84 7.30 -14.75
N LYS A 142 -20.65 8.30 -14.34
CA LYS A 142 -20.24 9.27 -13.31
C LYS A 142 -19.96 8.57 -11.97
N ARG A 143 -20.81 7.62 -11.59
CA ARG A 143 -20.63 6.82 -10.37
C ARG A 143 -19.34 5.99 -10.40
N LEU A 144 -19.01 5.39 -11.54
CA LEU A 144 -17.76 4.66 -11.76
C LEU A 144 -16.55 5.59 -11.59
N ASP A 145 -16.58 6.75 -12.23
CA ASP A 145 -15.50 7.74 -12.16
C ASP A 145 -15.30 8.24 -10.72
N ASP A 146 -16.38 8.49 -9.98
CA ASP A 146 -16.34 8.89 -8.56
C ASP A 146 -15.76 7.78 -7.67
N LEU A 147 -16.10 6.51 -7.92
CA LEU A 147 -15.52 5.38 -7.20
C LEU A 147 -14.02 5.24 -7.45
N ILE A 148 -13.58 5.33 -8.71
CA ILE A 148 -12.16 5.24 -9.08
C ILE A 148 -11.37 6.40 -8.46
N ARG A 149 -11.91 7.62 -8.48
CA ARG A 149 -11.29 8.79 -7.82
C ARG A 149 -11.23 8.62 -6.30
N SER A 150 -12.29 8.09 -5.68
CA SER A 150 -12.30 7.80 -4.24
C SER A 150 -11.24 6.77 -3.89
N TRP A 151 -11.09 5.72 -4.71
CA TRP A 151 -10.03 4.73 -4.55
C TRP A 151 -8.65 5.37 -4.68
N GLN A 152 -8.42 6.22 -5.67
CA GLN A 152 -7.15 6.92 -5.88
C GLN A 152 -6.71 7.70 -4.63
N LEU A 153 -7.62 8.48 -4.04
CA LEU A 153 -7.35 9.26 -2.84
C LEU A 153 -6.99 8.36 -1.65
N ARG A 154 -7.77 7.29 -1.44
CA ARG A 154 -7.55 6.34 -0.34
C ARG A 154 -6.26 5.55 -0.53
N GLN A 155 -5.95 5.16 -1.76
CA GLN A 155 -4.71 4.50 -2.10
C GLN A 155 -3.50 5.41 -1.87
N SER A 156 -3.60 6.71 -2.16
CA SER A 156 -2.54 7.68 -1.86
C SER A 156 -2.29 7.81 -0.36
N VAL A 157 -3.34 7.82 0.46
CA VAL A 157 -3.20 7.77 1.94
C VAL A 157 -2.50 6.49 2.37
N ARG A 158 -2.93 5.34 1.83
CA ARG A 158 -2.32 4.04 2.10
C ARG A 158 -0.84 3.98 1.66
N ALA A 159 -0.48 4.64 0.56
CA ALA A 159 0.91 4.73 0.07
C ALA A 159 1.79 5.66 0.93
N ALA A 160 1.21 6.69 1.54
CA ALA A 160 1.93 7.61 2.42
C ALA A 160 2.37 6.94 3.73
N LEU A 161 1.58 6.00 4.27
CA LEU A 161 1.89 5.29 5.51
C LEU A 161 3.25 4.55 5.51
N PRO A 162 3.55 3.66 4.55
CA PRO A 162 4.86 3.01 4.48
C PRO A 162 5.98 4.01 4.17
N PHE A 163 5.72 5.08 3.42
CA PHE A 163 6.72 6.13 3.19
C PHE A 163 7.11 6.84 4.51
N VAL A 164 6.11 7.24 5.32
CA VAL A 164 6.34 7.83 6.64
C VAL A 164 7.07 6.86 7.57
N ALA A 165 6.69 5.57 7.56
CA ALA A 165 7.40 4.53 8.31
C ALA A 165 8.87 4.40 7.86
N GLY A 166 9.13 4.49 6.56
CA GLY A 166 10.46 4.53 5.97
C GLY A 166 11.28 5.73 6.46
N CYS A 167 10.69 6.92 6.53
CA CYS A 167 11.34 8.11 7.09
C CYS A 167 11.65 7.98 8.59
N ILE A 168 10.73 7.41 9.38
CA ILE A 168 10.92 7.15 10.81
C ILE A 168 12.07 6.16 11.03
N THR A 169 12.10 5.07 10.26
CA THR A 169 13.18 4.06 10.35
C THR A 169 14.51 4.58 9.84
N LEU A 170 14.50 5.50 8.86
CA LEU A 170 15.69 6.22 8.41
C LEU A 170 16.21 7.19 9.49
N ALA A 171 15.34 7.87 10.23
CA ALA A 171 15.75 8.70 11.36
C ALA A 171 16.42 7.88 12.47
N ALA A 172 16.05 6.60 12.63
CA ALA A 172 16.70 5.67 13.56
C ALA A 172 18.09 5.17 13.10
N LEU A 173 18.45 5.39 11.83
CA LEU A 173 19.78 5.11 11.29
C LEU A 173 20.79 6.21 11.59
N LEU A 174 20.32 7.47 11.57
CA LEU A 174 21.11 8.66 11.89
C LEU A 174 21.49 8.69 13.39
#